data_AF-A0A3D5BD03-F1
#
_entry.id   AF-A0A3D5BD03-F1
#
_cell.length_a   1.000
_cell.length_b   1.000
_cell.length_c   1.000
_cell.angle_alpha   90.00
_cell.angle_beta   90.00
_cell.angle_gamma   90.00
#
_symmetry.space_group_name_H-M   'P 1'
#
loop_
_entity.id
_entity.type
_entity.pdbx_description
1 polymer ?
#
loop_
_entity_poly.entity_id
_entity_poly.type
_entity_poly.pdbx_seq_one_letter_code
_entity_poly.pdbx_strand_id
1 'polypeptide(L)' 'LITRERYREALNDCLENLSNFSFDKEIELSAEDIRLAARALGKITGQIEVDEILDKIFGSFCIGK' A
#
# COMPACT_ATOMS: atom_id res chain seq x y z
N LEU A 1 16.05 12.16 11.41
CA LEU A 1 16.77 11.87 10.14
C LEU A 1 16.96 10.36 10.06
N ILE A 2 16.71 9.75 8.91
CA ILE A 2 16.52 8.30 8.67
C ILE A 2 17.80 7.52 9.03
N THR A 3 18.09 7.34 10.32
CA THR A 3 19.26 6.62 10.85
C THR A 3 18.91 5.26 11.43
N ARG A 4 17.64 4.83 11.30
CA ARG A 4 17.19 3.51 11.77
C ARG A 4 16.93 2.63 10.56
N GLU A 5 17.76 1.61 10.41
CA GLU A 5 17.67 0.54 9.41
C GLU A 5 16.22 0.08 9.19
N ARG A 6 15.46 -0.12 10.28
CA ARG A 6 14.02 -0.45 10.22
C ARG A 6 13.13 0.49 9.39
N TYR A 7 13.42 1.79 9.35
CA TYR A 7 12.63 2.73 8.54
C TYR A 7 13.02 2.64 7.06
N ARG A 8 14.27 2.31 6.77
CA ARG A 8 14.73 2.05 5.41
C ARG A 8 14.11 0.76 4.87
N GLU A 9 14.11 -0.30 5.68
CA GLU A 9 13.43 -1.56 5.35
C GLU A 9 11.94 -1.34 5.07
N ALA A 10 11.24 -0.64 5.98
CA ALA A 10 9.83 -0.33 5.78
C ALA A 10 9.54 0.50 4.51
N LEU A 11 10.44 1.42 4.12
CA LEU A 11 10.31 2.16 2.85
C LEU A 11 10.58 1.26 1.64
N ASN A 12 11.58 0.38 1.71
CA ASN A 12 11.88 -0.56 0.64
C ASN A 12 10.72 -1.54 0.43
N ASP A 13 10.18 -2.12 1.52
CA ASP A 13 8.97 -2.95 1.48
C ASP A 13 7.81 -2.21 0.80
N CYS A 14 7.60 -0.93 1.16
CA CYS A 14 6.54 -0.11 0.56
C CYS A 14 6.76 0.06 -0.95
N LEU A 15 7.97 0.42 -1.36
CA LEU A 15 8.31 0.62 -2.77
C LEU A 15 8.18 -0.66 -3.59
N GLU A 16 8.59 -1.81 -3.04
CA GLU A 16 8.45 -3.10 -3.71
C GLU A 16 6.98 -3.43 -3.98
N ASN A 17 6.13 -3.30 -2.97
CA ASN A 17 4.69 -3.57 -3.13
C ASN A 17 4.03 -2.59 -4.12
N LEU A 18 4.42 -1.31 -4.11
CA LEU A 18 3.96 -0.34 -5.11
C LEU A 18 4.47 -0.66 -6.52
N SER A 19 5.67 -1.22 -6.66
CA SER A 19 6.20 -1.64 -7.95
C SER A 19 5.52 -2.90 -8.50
N ASN A 20 5.00 -3.74 -7.60
CA ASN A 20 4.25 -4.93 -7.97
C ASN A 20 2.82 -4.59 -8.42
N PHE A 21 2.24 -3.51 -7.92
CA PHE A 21 0.90 -3.08 -8.29
C PHE A 21 0.74 -2.90 -9.81
N SER A 22 -0.35 -3.45 -10.35
CA SER A 22 -0.77 -3.22 -11.73
C SER A 22 -2.29 -3.30 -11.85
N PHE A 23 -2.88 -2.53 -12.76
CA PHE A 23 -4.29 -2.62 -13.13
C PHE A 23 -4.62 -3.83 -14.01
N ASP A 24 -3.60 -4.52 -14.53
CA ASP A 24 -3.79 -5.70 -15.37
C ASP A 24 -3.95 -7.01 -14.55
N LYS A 25 -3.85 -6.93 -13.22
CA LYS A 25 -4.09 -8.06 -12.31
C LYS A 25 -5.55 -8.12 -11.88
N GLU A 26 -5.94 -9.26 -11.30
CA GLU A 26 -7.19 -9.39 -10.54
C GLU A 26 -7.26 -8.31 -9.46
N ILE A 27 -8.44 -7.72 -9.28
CA ILE A 27 -8.63 -6.56 -8.40
C ILE A 27 -8.23 -6.87 -6.95
N GLU A 28 -8.46 -8.11 -6.50
CA GLU A 28 -8.05 -8.60 -5.19
C GLU A 28 -6.53 -8.59 -5.00
N LEU A 29 -5.78 -8.95 -6.05
CA LEU A 29 -4.31 -8.95 -6.02
C LEU A 29 -3.75 -7.53 -6.09
N SER A 30 -4.33 -6.67 -6.93
CA SER A 30 -3.97 -5.25 -6.98
C SER A 30 -4.26 -4.55 -5.66
N ALA A 31 -5.39 -4.88 -5.01
CA ALA A 31 -5.75 -4.38 -3.69
C ALA A 31 -4.75 -4.84 -2.63
N GLU A 32 -4.32 -6.10 -2.67
CA GLU A 32 -3.35 -6.63 -1.74
C GLU A 32 -1.99 -5.94 -1.85
N ASP A 33 -1.49 -5.68 -3.06
CA ASP A 33 -0.24 -4.93 -3.28
C ASP A 33 -0.29 -3.55 -2.60
N ILE A 34 -1.39 -2.82 -2.80
CA ILE A 34 -1.63 -1.51 -2.16
C ILE A 34 -1.74 -1.63 -0.63
N ARG A 35 -2.42 -2.67 -0.15
CA ARG A 35 -2.58 -2.97 1.28
C ARG A 35 -1.24 -3.16 1.97
N LEU A 36 -0.36 -3.93 1.34
CA LEU A 36 0.97 -4.23 1.84
C LEU A 36 1.87 -2.99 1.83
N ALA A 37 1.81 -2.18 0.76
CA ALA A 37 2.51 -0.90 0.69
C ALA A 37 2.07 0.07 1.81
N ALA A 38 0.76 0.25 1.98
CA ALA A 38 0.18 1.06 3.05
C ALA A 38 0.64 0.60 4.44
N ARG A 39 0.58 -0.71 4.70
CA ARG A 39 1.02 -1.28 5.98
C ARG A 39 2.51 -1.06 6.23
N ALA A 40 3.36 -1.21 5.21
CA ALA A 40 4.79 -0.97 5.31
C ALA A 40 5.09 0.50 5.66
N LEU A 41 4.41 1.44 4.99
CA LEU A 41 4.50 2.86 5.31
C LEU A 41 3.99 3.17 6.73
N GLY A 42 2.97 2.46 7.21
CA GLY A 42 2.40 2.59 8.54
C GLY A 42 3.38 2.27 9.67
N LYS A 43 4.35 1.39 9.42
CA LYS A 43 5.45 1.09 10.37
C LYS A 43 6.32 2.33 10.67
N ILE A 44 6.31 3.32 9.77
CA ILE A 44 7.13 4.54 9.87
C ILE A 44 6.34 5.67 10.53
N THR A 45 5.08 5.86 10.11
CA THR A 45 4.23 6.96 10.56
C THR A 45 3.46 6.64 11.83
N GLY A 46 3.29 5.36 12.16
CA GLY A 46 2.48 4.89 13.29
C GLY A 46 0.97 5.11 13.11
N GLN A 47 0.52 5.51 11.91
CA GLN A 47 -0.85 6.00 11.65
C GLN A 47 -1.38 5.57 10.27
N ILE A 48 -1.30 4.30 9.91
CA ILE A 48 -1.98 3.85 8.67
C ILE A 48 -2.98 2.77 9.00
N GLU A 49 -4.25 3.17 9.04
CA GLU A 49 -5.38 2.27 8.94
C GLU A 49 -5.53 1.87 7.48
N VAL A 50 -5.24 0.60 7.23
CA VAL A 50 -5.21 -0.01 5.90
C VAL A 50 -6.55 0.13 5.17
N ASP A 51 -7.66 0.01 5.91
CA ASP A 51 -9.00 -0.01 5.36
C ASP A 51 -9.38 1.35 4.71
N GLU A 52 -8.94 2.48 5.28
CA GLU A 52 -9.21 3.82 4.71
C GLU A 52 -8.50 4.06 3.37
N ILE A 53 -7.31 3.48 3.18
CA ILE A 53 -6.56 3.61 1.92
C ILE A 53 -7.21 2.77 0.83
N LEU A 54 -7.63 1.54 1.17
CA LEU A 54 -8.35 0.69 0.25
C LEU A 54 -9.69 1.34 -0.14
N ASP A 55 -10.43 1.89 0.80
CA ASP A 55 -11.68 2.61 0.51
C ASP A 55 -11.47 3.83 -0.39
N LYS A 56 -10.37 4.57 -0.27
CA LYS A 56 -10.10 5.71 -1.16
C LYS A 56 -9.70 5.28 -2.57
N ILE A 57 -8.84 4.26 -2.67
CA ILE A 57 -8.36 3.75 -3.95
C ILE A 57 -9.51 3.05 -4.68
N PHE A 58 -10.18 2.11 -4.04
CA PHE A 58 -11.27 1.33 -4.65
C PHE A 58 -12.63 2.02 -4.62
N GLY A 59 -12.91 2.91 -3.67
CA GLY A 59 -14.16 3.67 -3.64
C GLY A 59 -14.28 4.71 -4.74
N SER A 60 -13.16 5.11 -5.35
CA SER A 60 -13.13 5.95 -6.56
C SER A 60 -13.10 5.14 -7.86
N PHE A 61 -12.73 3.86 -7.81
CA PHE A 61 -13.13 2.90 -8.83
C PHE A 61 -14.61 2.58 -8.61
N CYS A 62 -15.50 3.39 -9.19
CA CYS A 62 -16.83 2.92 -9.50
C CYS A 62 -16.66 1.58 -10.22
N ILE A 63 -16.94 0.50 -9.49
CA ILE A 63 -17.25 -0.80 -10.06
C ILE A 63 -18.37 -0.48 -11.02
N GLY A 64 -18.01 -0.41 -12.30
CA GLY A 64 -18.97 -0.16 -13.35
C GLY A 64 -20.08 -1.19 -13.24
N LYS A 65 -21.25 -0.78 -13.72
CA LYS A 65 -22.10 -1.69 -14.50
C LYS A 65 -21.30 -2.69 -15.32
#